data_AF-A0A202DQP1-F1
#
_entry.id   AF-A0A202DQP1-F1
#
_cell.length_a   1.000
_cell.length_b   1.000
_cell.length_c   1.000
_cell.angle_alpha   90.00
_cell.angle_beta   90.00
_cell.angle_gamma   90.00
#
_symmetry.space_group_name_H-M   'P 1'
#
loop_
_entity.id
_entity.type
_entity.pdbx_description
1 polymer ?
#
loop_
_entity_poly.entity_id
_entity_poly.type
_entity_poly.pdbx_seq_one_letter_code
_entity_poly.pdbx_strand_id
1 'polypeptide(L)'
;MEGGKLGDADFILQIMDRLEFFGLFTNFEKRRLVEHYRHVIVCDEDETIIEEGEDDCCFYVILSGRVQVRKGHHFTVAVLGPGEIFGEISFLSKTPRAATVSTLEETIVIQVNDRLFEKLDPETREKIKDKIIDKLIQRLVRMNGTLQKLLLGRSHGSHDYIAHEEL
;
A
#
# COMPACT_ATOMS: atom_id res chain seq x y z
N MET A 1 6.00 -12.84 -28.58
CA MET A 1 5.61 -12.33 -27.24
C MET A 1 6.58 -11.21 -26.93
N GLU A 2 6.25 -10.00 -27.35
CA GLU A 2 7.12 -8.83 -27.19
C GLU A 2 6.90 -8.25 -25.79
N GLY A 3 7.98 -8.17 -25.01
CA GLY A 3 7.96 -7.52 -23.71
C GLY A 3 7.62 -6.04 -23.89
N GLY A 4 6.44 -5.65 -23.43
CA GLY A 4 6.02 -4.25 -23.40
C GLY A 4 7.04 -3.44 -22.60
N LYS A 5 7.60 -2.41 -23.23
CA LYS A 5 8.47 -1.46 -22.53
C LYS A 5 7.60 -0.65 -21.58
N LEU A 6 8.14 -0.25 -20.44
CA LEU A 6 7.44 0.55 -19.44
C LEU A 6 6.88 1.90 -19.96
N GLY A 7 7.34 2.36 -21.14
CA GLY A 7 6.78 3.51 -21.86
C GLY A 7 5.58 3.21 -22.78
N ASP A 8 5.00 2.01 -22.69
CA ASP A 8 3.83 1.58 -23.45
C ASP A 8 2.58 1.49 -22.56
N ALA A 9 1.54 2.20 -22.96
CA ALA A 9 0.31 2.40 -22.19
C ALA A 9 -0.45 1.11 -22.22
N ASP A 10 -0.38 0.37 -23.32
CA ASP A 10 -1.03 -0.91 -23.44
C ASP A 10 -0.37 -1.94 -22.50
N PHE A 11 0.93 -1.86 -22.25
CA PHE A 11 1.59 -2.68 -21.23
C PHE A 11 1.11 -2.36 -19.81
N ILE A 12 1.06 -1.08 -19.44
CA ILE A 12 0.60 -0.67 -18.12
C ILE A 12 -0.89 -1.02 -17.92
N LEU A 13 -1.73 -0.82 -18.94
CA LEU A 13 -3.13 -1.20 -18.90
C LEU A 13 -3.32 -2.71 -18.69
N GLN A 14 -2.50 -3.55 -19.36
CA GLN A 14 -2.52 -4.99 -19.15
C GLN A 14 -2.13 -5.40 -17.73
N ILE A 15 -1.28 -4.64 -17.05
CA ILE A 15 -0.98 -4.85 -15.63
C ILE A 15 -2.21 -4.45 -14.80
N MET A 16 -2.75 -3.24 -15.03
CA MET A 16 -3.92 -2.74 -14.31
C MET A 16 -5.12 -3.68 -14.40
N ASP A 17 -5.37 -4.30 -15.56
CA ASP A 17 -6.46 -5.26 -15.78
C ASP A 17 -6.39 -6.50 -14.86
N ARG A 18 -5.20 -6.85 -14.35
CA ARG A 18 -5.01 -8.01 -13.48
C ARG A 18 -5.18 -7.68 -12.00
N LEU A 19 -5.26 -6.40 -11.64
CA LEU A 19 -5.30 -5.96 -10.25
C LEU A 19 -6.74 -5.68 -9.83
N GLU A 20 -7.15 -6.28 -8.71
CA GLU A 20 -8.48 -6.11 -8.12
C GLU A 20 -8.84 -4.63 -7.89
N PHE A 21 -7.85 -3.80 -7.58
CA PHE A 21 -8.01 -2.35 -7.42
C PHE A 21 -8.68 -1.72 -8.64
N PHE A 22 -8.29 -2.10 -9.86
CA PHE A 22 -8.83 -1.53 -11.10
C PHE A 22 -10.00 -2.34 -11.69
N GLY A 23 -10.54 -3.33 -10.97
CA GLY A 23 -11.56 -4.25 -11.50
C GLY A 23 -12.87 -3.57 -11.92
N LEU A 24 -13.19 -2.40 -11.34
CA LEU A 24 -14.39 -1.60 -11.68
C LEU A 24 -14.08 -0.37 -12.56
N PHE A 25 -12.82 -0.19 -12.94
CA PHE A 25 -12.40 0.95 -13.76
C PHE A 25 -12.53 0.59 -15.23
N THR A 26 -13.07 1.50 -16.03
CA THR A 26 -13.08 1.40 -17.49
C THR A 26 -11.69 1.69 -18.05
N ASN A 27 -11.42 1.26 -19.28
CA ASN A 27 -10.15 1.55 -19.95
C ASN A 27 -9.89 3.05 -20.10
N PHE A 28 -10.93 3.86 -20.24
CA PHE A 28 -10.80 5.31 -20.28
C PHE A 28 -10.27 5.84 -18.93
N GLU A 29 -10.88 5.43 -17.82
CA GLU A 29 -10.46 5.85 -16.47
C GLU A 29 -9.03 5.38 -16.16
N LYS A 30 -8.68 4.13 -16.52
CA LYS A 30 -7.31 3.62 -16.37
C LYS A 30 -6.30 4.44 -17.17
N ARG A 31 -6.61 4.76 -18.43
CA ARG A 31 -5.75 5.60 -19.29
C ARG A 31 -5.53 6.99 -18.71
N ARG A 32 -6.55 7.58 -18.08
CA ARG A 32 -6.43 8.90 -17.42
C ARG A 32 -5.46 8.89 -16.24
N LEU A 33 -5.36 7.79 -15.51
CA LEU A 33 -4.41 7.64 -14.40
C LEU A 33 -2.95 7.54 -14.85
N VAL A 34 -2.71 7.02 -16.04
CA VAL A 34 -1.36 6.79 -16.59
C VAL A 34 -1.04 7.70 -17.77
N GLU A 35 -1.86 8.74 -17.97
CA GLU A 35 -1.71 9.69 -19.08
C GLU A 35 -0.32 10.34 -19.04
N HIS A 36 0.40 10.26 -20.16
CA HIS A 36 1.79 10.71 -20.31
C HIS A 36 2.84 10.02 -19.41
N TYR A 37 2.51 8.92 -18.72
CA TYR A 37 3.37 8.13 -17.81
C TYR A 37 4.07 8.93 -16.70
N ARG A 38 3.78 10.22 -16.54
CA ARG A 38 4.43 11.08 -15.54
C ARG A 38 4.12 10.65 -14.12
N HIS A 39 3.08 9.85 -13.96
CA HIS A 39 2.59 9.36 -12.68
C HIS A 39 3.00 7.89 -12.45
N VAL A 40 3.66 7.24 -13.41
CA VAL A 40 4.19 5.88 -13.24
C VAL A 40 5.64 6.01 -12.83
N ILE A 41 5.97 5.53 -11.63
CA ILE A 41 7.31 5.60 -11.06
C ILE A 41 7.85 4.18 -10.95
N VAL A 42 9.11 4.00 -11.37
CA VAL A 42 9.91 2.81 -11.06
C VAL A 42 10.80 3.17 -9.90
N CYS A 43 10.78 2.32 -8.90
CA CYS A 43 11.67 2.40 -7.77
C CYS A 43 12.57 1.16 -7.77
N ASP A 44 13.85 1.36 -7.54
CA ASP A 44 14.83 0.28 -7.40
C ASP A 44 14.58 -0.48 -6.08
N GLU A 45 15.22 -1.62 -5.89
CA GLU A 45 15.21 -2.34 -4.60
C GLU A 45 15.86 -1.47 -3.50
N ASP A 46 15.35 -1.59 -2.27
CA ASP A 46 15.77 -0.83 -1.08
C ASP A 46 15.62 0.71 -1.16
N GLU A 47 14.84 1.22 -2.12
CA GLU A 47 14.52 2.64 -2.26
C GLU A 47 13.39 3.06 -1.30
N THR A 48 13.60 4.17 -0.56
CA THR A 48 12.55 4.78 0.27
C THR A 48 11.66 5.70 -0.55
N ILE A 49 10.38 5.33 -0.66
CA ILE A 49 9.35 6.10 -1.40
C ILE A 49 8.68 7.14 -0.50
N ILE A 50 8.49 6.82 0.79
CA ILE A 50 7.90 7.71 1.78
C ILE A 50 8.75 7.67 3.03
N GLU A 51 9.11 8.83 3.58
CA GLU A 51 9.75 8.92 4.89
C GLU A 51 8.72 9.34 5.96
N GLU A 52 8.80 8.73 7.15
CA GLU A 52 7.91 9.05 8.26
C GLU A 52 8.08 10.51 8.71
N GLY A 53 6.96 11.18 8.99
CA GLY A 53 6.95 12.56 9.49
C GLY A 53 7.06 13.64 8.43
N GLU A 54 7.30 13.30 7.16
CA GLU A 54 7.32 14.27 6.07
C GLU A 54 5.92 14.83 5.78
N ASP A 55 5.89 16.07 5.27
CA ASP A 55 4.70 16.71 4.74
C ASP A 55 4.65 16.49 3.23
N ASP A 56 3.93 15.46 2.79
CA ASP A 56 3.69 15.20 1.37
C ASP A 56 2.25 14.74 1.13
N CYS A 57 1.70 15.20 0.00
CA CYS A 57 0.30 15.10 -0.40
C CYS A 57 0.12 14.24 -1.65
N CYS A 58 0.58 12.99 -1.58
CA CYS A 58 0.26 11.97 -2.58
C CYS A 58 0.05 10.59 -1.95
N PHE A 59 -0.61 9.71 -2.67
CA PHE A 59 -0.67 8.29 -2.36
C PHE A 59 -0.25 7.47 -3.58
N TYR A 60 -0.02 6.19 -3.37
CA TYR A 60 0.56 5.31 -4.38
C TYR A 60 -0.26 4.03 -4.51
N VAL A 61 -0.39 3.53 -5.74
CA VAL A 61 -0.97 2.22 -6.04
C VAL A 61 0.11 1.34 -6.65
N ILE A 62 0.33 0.15 -6.08
CA ILE A 62 1.38 -0.77 -6.53
C ILE A 62 0.91 -1.52 -7.78
N LEU A 63 1.64 -1.37 -8.89
CA LEU A 63 1.41 -2.12 -10.12
C LEU A 63 2.18 -3.44 -10.15
N SER A 64 3.43 -3.41 -9.68
CA SER A 64 4.33 -4.55 -9.62
C SER A 64 5.32 -4.37 -8.47
N GLY A 65 5.92 -5.46 -7.98
CA GLY A 65 6.87 -5.45 -6.89
C GLY A 65 6.23 -5.49 -5.49
N ARG A 66 7.03 -5.21 -4.47
CA ARG A 66 6.61 -5.21 -3.07
C ARG A 66 7.30 -4.11 -2.29
N VAL A 67 6.57 -3.57 -1.31
CA VAL A 67 7.08 -2.57 -0.38
C VAL A 67 6.87 -3.02 1.06
N GLN A 68 7.77 -2.59 1.94
CA GLN A 68 7.64 -2.73 3.37
C GLN A 68 7.20 -1.40 3.98
N VAL A 69 6.19 -1.45 4.86
CA VAL A 69 5.74 -0.30 5.66
C VAL A 69 6.29 -0.44 7.07
N ARG A 70 7.02 0.56 7.55
CA ARG A 70 7.66 0.59 8.86
C ARG A 70 7.25 1.81 9.68
N LYS A 71 6.98 1.59 10.97
CA LYS A 71 6.77 2.65 11.95
C LYS A 71 8.02 2.75 12.83
N GLY A 72 8.67 3.90 12.83
CA GLY A 72 9.99 4.09 13.42
C GLY A 72 11.05 3.16 12.81
N HIS A 73 12.13 2.91 13.57
CA HIS A 73 13.30 2.20 13.04
C HIS A 73 13.21 0.66 13.04
N HIS A 74 12.24 0.06 13.74
CA HIS A 74 12.29 -1.39 13.98
C HIS A 74 10.98 -2.13 13.76
N PHE A 75 9.86 -1.43 13.62
CA PHE A 75 8.56 -2.09 13.57
C PHE A 75 8.02 -2.15 12.15
N THR A 76 8.11 -3.33 11.53
CA THR A 76 7.42 -3.60 10.26
C THR A 76 5.93 -3.78 10.52
N VAL A 77 5.13 -2.88 9.96
CA VAL A 77 3.67 -2.87 10.09
C VAL A 77 3.05 -3.82 9.07
N ALA A 78 3.55 -3.79 7.84
CA ALA A 78 3.02 -4.59 6.74
C ALA A 78 4.03 -4.75 5.61
N VAL A 79 3.81 -5.77 4.78
CA VAL A 79 4.38 -5.88 3.43
C VAL A 79 3.21 -5.81 2.46
N LEU A 80 3.31 -4.91 1.48
CA LEU A 80 2.27 -4.65 0.49
C LEU A 80 2.77 -5.07 -0.90
N GLY A 81 1.85 -5.51 -1.74
CA GLY A 81 2.14 -5.98 -3.09
C GLY A 81 1.17 -5.43 -4.13
N PRO A 82 1.14 -5.98 -5.35
CA PRO A 82 0.36 -5.44 -6.45
C PRO A 82 -1.13 -5.29 -6.12
N GLY A 83 -1.71 -4.14 -6.47
CA GLY A 83 -3.10 -3.77 -6.17
C GLY A 83 -3.32 -3.19 -4.77
N GLU A 84 -2.30 -3.15 -3.90
CA GLU A 84 -2.36 -2.45 -2.63
C GLU A 84 -2.04 -0.96 -2.79
N ILE A 85 -2.48 -0.17 -1.79
CA ILE A 85 -2.34 1.28 -1.74
C ILE A 85 -1.48 1.66 -0.54
N PHE A 86 -0.62 2.68 -0.65
CA PHE A 86 0.07 3.24 0.52
C PHE A 86 0.16 4.77 0.43
N GLY A 87 0.36 5.41 1.59
CA GLY A 87 0.36 6.87 1.70
C GLY A 87 -1.03 7.52 1.70
N GLU A 88 -2.10 6.71 1.60
CA GLU A 88 -3.49 7.14 1.51
C GLU A 88 -3.99 7.82 2.79
N ILE A 89 -3.49 7.39 3.95
CA ILE A 89 -3.90 7.95 5.24
C ILE A 89 -3.52 9.43 5.29
N SER A 90 -2.23 9.75 5.19
CA SER A 90 -1.73 11.13 5.22
C SER A 90 -2.35 12.00 4.11
N PHE A 91 -2.56 11.43 2.93
CA PHE A 91 -3.23 12.11 1.82
C PHE A 91 -4.68 12.53 2.15
N LEU A 92 -5.45 11.64 2.78
CA LEU A 92 -6.86 11.87 3.14
C LEU A 92 -7.04 12.67 4.44
N SER A 93 -6.24 12.39 5.47
CA SER A 93 -6.33 13.06 6.78
C SER A 93 -5.61 14.39 6.83
N LYS A 94 -4.80 14.72 5.81
CA LYS A 94 -3.96 15.93 5.75
C LYS A 94 -3.06 16.04 7.00
N THR A 95 -2.44 14.92 7.37
CA THR A 95 -1.48 14.79 8.47
C THR A 95 -0.12 14.36 7.92
N PRO A 96 0.99 14.57 8.65
CA PRO A 96 2.31 14.07 8.26
C PRO A 96 2.33 12.56 7.95
N ARG A 97 3.35 12.11 7.21
CA ARG A 97 3.54 10.69 6.84
C ARG A 97 3.54 9.79 8.07
N ALA A 98 2.59 8.86 8.11
CA ALA A 98 2.37 8.02 9.28
C ALA A 98 3.43 6.92 9.46
N ALA A 99 4.18 6.57 8.42
CA ALA A 99 5.16 5.48 8.41
C ALA A 99 6.12 5.68 7.23
N THR A 100 7.32 5.11 7.35
CA THR A 100 8.28 4.99 6.24
C THR A 100 7.86 3.82 5.34
N VAL A 101 7.98 3.99 4.03
CA VAL A 101 7.71 2.95 3.03
C VAL A 101 8.91 2.81 2.11
N SER A 102 9.49 1.61 2.07
CA SER A 102 10.63 1.30 1.21
C SER A 102 10.35 0.06 0.37
N THR A 103 10.93 -0.03 -0.82
CA THR A 103 10.82 -1.19 -1.70
C THR A 103 11.59 -2.39 -1.14
N LEU A 104 11.11 -3.60 -1.45
CA LEU A 104 11.77 -4.88 -1.16
C LEU A 104 12.31 -5.57 -2.42
N GLU A 105 11.98 -5.02 -3.58
CA GLU A 105 12.36 -5.46 -4.92
C GLU A 105 12.02 -4.31 -5.88
N GLU A 106 12.48 -4.36 -7.14
CA GLU A 106 12.07 -3.40 -8.16
C GLU A 106 10.53 -3.27 -8.18
N THR A 107 10.04 -2.05 -7.96
CA THR A 107 8.62 -1.77 -7.72
C THR A 107 8.14 -0.70 -8.68
N ILE A 108 6.99 -0.96 -9.30
CA ILE A 108 6.32 0.00 -10.19
C ILE A 108 5.06 0.48 -9.48
N VAL A 109 4.90 1.79 -9.36
CA VAL A 109 3.75 2.42 -8.71
C VAL A 109 3.10 3.49 -9.59
N ILE A 110 1.81 3.72 -9.40
CA ILE A 110 1.15 4.95 -9.83
C ILE A 110 1.14 5.92 -8.65
N GLN A 111 1.78 7.07 -8.79
CA GLN A 111 1.72 8.19 -7.84
C GLN A 111 0.52 9.09 -8.16
N VAL A 112 -0.38 9.25 -7.20
CA VAL A 112 -1.54 10.12 -7.29
C VAL A 112 -1.41 11.24 -6.27
N ASN A 113 -1.15 12.45 -6.76
CA ASN A 113 -1.15 13.68 -5.97
C ASN A 113 -2.49 14.43 -6.08
N ASP A 114 -2.67 15.47 -5.26
CA ASP A 114 -3.90 16.28 -5.25
C ASP A 114 -4.26 16.80 -6.67
N ARG A 115 -3.27 17.24 -7.45
CA ARG A 115 -3.49 17.78 -8.81
C ARG A 115 -4.00 16.73 -9.79
N LEU A 116 -3.47 15.51 -9.76
CA LEU A 116 -3.98 14.42 -10.59
C LEU A 116 -5.38 14.04 -10.12
N PHE A 117 -5.55 13.86 -8.81
CA PHE A 117 -6.82 13.44 -8.22
C PHE A 117 -7.96 14.41 -8.56
N GLU A 118 -7.73 15.72 -8.47
CA GLU A 118 -8.71 16.76 -8.84
C GLU A 118 -9.09 16.75 -10.33
N LYS A 119 -8.18 16.35 -11.21
CA LYS A 119 -8.41 16.27 -12.67
C LYS A 119 -9.20 15.04 -13.11
N LEU A 120 -9.33 14.04 -12.25
CA LEU A 120 -10.17 12.88 -12.52
C LEU A 120 -11.64 13.29 -12.48
N ASP A 121 -12.48 12.61 -13.24
CA ASP A 121 -13.93 12.82 -13.14
C ASP A 121 -14.47 12.33 -11.77
N PRO A 122 -15.67 12.77 -11.36
CA PRO A 122 -16.24 12.39 -10.07
C PRO A 122 -16.37 10.88 -9.86
N GLU A 123 -16.73 10.13 -10.90
CA GLU A 123 -16.96 8.67 -10.84
C GLU A 123 -15.62 7.94 -10.58
N THR A 124 -14.56 8.30 -11.29
CA THR A 124 -13.22 7.76 -11.05
C THR A 124 -12.74 8.04 -9.62
N ARG A 125 -12.95 9.27 -9.12
CA ARG A 125 -12.57 9.61 -7.74
C ARG A 125 -13.34 8.80 -6.70
N GLU A 126 -14.63 8.56 -6.94
CA GLU A 126 -15.48 7.74 -6.07
C GLU A 126 -14.97 6.30 -6.02
N LYS A 127 -14.70 5.68 -7.19
CA LYS A 127 -14.09 4.35 -7.27
C LYS A 127 -12.76 4.24 -6.51
N ILE A 128 -11.90 5.26 -6.61
CA ILE A 128 -10.63 5.28 -5.86
C ILE A 128 -10.90 5.35 -4.36
N LYS A 129 -11.82 6.21 -3.91
CA LYS A 129 -12.18 6.33 -2.49
C LYS A 129 -12.75 5.03 -1.95
N ASP A 130 -13.62 4.37 -2.70
CA ASP A 130 -14.19 3.07 -2.33
C ASP A 130 -13.08 2.02 -2.16
N LYS A 131 -12.12 1.98 -3.09
CA LYS A 131 -10.96 1.08 -2.97
C LYS A 131 -10.08 1.40 -1.78
N ILE A 132 -9.89 2.68 -1.42
CA ILE A 132 -9.20 3.05 -0.20
C ILE A 132 -9.97 2.56 1.03
N ILE A 133 -11.28 2.77 1.08
CA ILE A 133 -12.15 2.33 2.18
C ILE A 133 -12.06 0.81 2.35
N ASP A 134 -12.21 0.04 1.27
CA ASP A 134 -12.12 -1.42 1.28
C ASP A 134 -10.78 -1.90 1.85
N LYS A 135 -9.68 -1.28 1.41
CA LYS A 135 -8.33 -1.64 1.88
C LYS A 135 -8.10 -1.27 3.35
N LEU A 136 -8.59 -0.12 3.80
CA LEU A 136 -8.53 0.26 5.21
C LEU A 136 -9.35 -0.68 6.09
N ILE A 137 -10.53 -1.12 5.63
CA ILE A 137 -11.35 -2.13 6.34
C ILE A 137 -10.58 -3.45 6.44
N GLN A 138 -10.04 -3.96 5.33
CA GLN A 138 -9.26 -5.20 5.33
C GLN A 138 -8.06 -5.13 6.29
N ARG A 139 -7.35 -4.01 6.31
CA ARG A 139 -6.22 -3.76 7.23
C ARG A 139 -6.66 -3.73 8.68
N LEU A 140 -7.74 -3.03 8.99
CA LEU A 140 -8.28 -2.95 10.35
C LEU A 140 -8.70 -4.32 10.87
N VAL A 141 -9.41 -5.12 10.06
CA VAL A 141 -9.81 -6.49 10.41
C VAL A 141 -8.58 -7.36 10.68
N ARG A 142 -7.56 -7.30 9.82
CA ARG A 142 -6.31 -8.05 10.00
C ARG A 142 -5.56 -7.63 11.27
N MET A 143 -5.49 -6.34 11.55
CA MET A 143 -4.84 -5.79 12.73
C MET A 143 -5.55 -6.25 14.01
N ASN A 144 -6.88 -6.15 14.06
CA ASN A 144 -7.68 -6.62 15.19
C ASN A 144 -7.49 -8.12 15.44
N GLY A 145 -7.46 -8.94 14.39
CA GLY A 145 -7.19 -10.38 14.52
C GLY A 145 -5.79 -10.67 15.05
N THR A 146 -4.79 -9.86 14.69
CA THR A 146 -3.42 -9.99 15.21
C THR A 146 -3.35 -9.62 16.69
N LEU A 147 -4.00 -8.52 17.09
CA LEU A 147 -4.09 -8.09 18.49
C LEU A 147 -4.75 -9.16 19.36
N GLN A 148 -5.86 -9.76 18.90
CA GLN A 148 -6.53 -10.84 19.64
C GLN A 148 -5.60 -12.05 19.88
N LYS A 149 -4.84 -12.48 18.88
CA LYS A 149 -3.86 -13.57 19.02
C LYS A 149 -2.77 -13.25 20.04
N LEU A 150 -2.27 -12.01 20.04
CA LEU A 150 -1.25 -11.56 21.00
C LEU A 150 -1.78 -11.51 22.43
N LEU A 151 -3.03 -11.06 22.63
CA LEU A 151 -3.67 -11.01 23.95
C LEU A 151 -3.93 -12.42 24.50
N LEU A 152 -4.39 -13.36 23.67
CA LEU A 152 -4.65 -14.75 24.07
C LEU A 152 -3.36 -15.56 24.28
N GLY A 153 -2.31 -15.29 23.50
CA GLY A 153 -1.01 -15.96 23.62
C GLY A 153 -0.23 -15.61 24.89
N ARG A 154 -0.56 -14.50 25.56
CA ARG A 154 0.05 -14.11 26.85
C ARG A 154 -0.53 -14.85 28.06
N SER A 155 -1.65 -15.56 27.92
CA SER A 155 -2.33 -16.23 29.05
C SER A 155 -1.80 -17.64 29.37
N HIS A 156 -0.85 -18.20 28.60
CA HIS A 156 -0.32 -19.57 28.81
C HIS A 156 1.15 -19.63 29.27
N GLY A 157 1.74 -18.52 29.73
CA GLY A 157 3.16 -18.44 30.13
C GLY A 157 3.45 -18.45 31.63
N SER A 158 2.47 -18.71 32.50
CA SER A 158 2.61 -18.50 33.94
C SER A 158 2.16 -19.69 34.78
N HIS A 159 2.58 -20.92 34.48
CA HIS A 159 2.50 -22.04 35.42
C HIS A 159 3.61 -23.05 35.11
N ASP A 160 4.78 -22.84 35.72
CA ASP A 160 5.70 -23.90 36.14
C ASP A 160 6.62 -23.31 37.22
N TYR A 161 6.07 -23.17 38.44
CA TYR A 161 6.88 -23.14 39.65
C TYR A 161 6.81 -24.56 40.23
N ILE A 162 7.62 -25.46 39.69
CA ILE A 162 7.80 -26.79 40.27
C ILE A 162 8.56 -26.59 41.59
N ALA A 163 7.84 -26.78 42.68
CA ALA A 163 8.42 -26.99 44.00
C ALA A 163 9.12 -28.35 44.02
N HIS A 164 10.45 -28.38 44.08
CA HIS A 164 11.21 -29.53 44.57
C HIS A 164 12.55 -29.08 45.19
N GLU A 165 12.51 -28.79 46.49
CA GLU A 165 13.58 -28.76 47.49
C GLU A 165 12.83 -28.90 48.84
N GLU A 166 13.08 -29.81 49.78
CA GLU A 166 14.15 -30.73 50.11
C GLU A 166 13.57 -31.86 51.00
N LEU A 167 14.28 -33.01 51.02
CA LEU A 167 14.38 -34.07 52.05
C LEU A 167 13.19 -35.00 52.32
#